data_AF-A0A936MKC1-F1
#
_entry.id   AF-A0A936MKC1-F1
#
_cell.length_a   1.000
_cell.length_b   1.000
_cell.length_c   1.000
_cell.angle_alpha   90.00
_cell.angle_beta   90.00
_cell.angle_gamma   90.00
#
_symmetry.space_group_name_H-M   'P 1'
#
loop_
_entity.id
_entity.type
_entity.pdbx_description
1 polymer ?
#
loop_
_entity_poly.entity_id
_entity_poly.type
_entity_poly.pdbx_seq_one_letter_code
_entity_poly.pdbx_strand_id
1 'polypeptide(L)'
;MNEPRRSRRERPVPPPRDQEASTFTTILERLLAVIPGSRGAVLVDSDGETVDYAGILEPFDLKIAAAHWQIVIAELRELEHFGDSRQITVRARSRGYIVRRLPEGYGVVLVLHARAAFAASERAMDEIEADLCVEAGWDRPAGSAKWFRVDVETLPPEHVRPHRMRAAGTWQTIEVLGTMVGLRPREKGFRVRLAGGAEMSLVRECRNRWFADEHVDPVASRG
;
A
#
# COMPACT_ATOMS: atom_id res chain seq x y z
N MET A 1 15.31 -17.90 -38.88
CA MET A 1 14.63 -18.54 -37.73
C MET A 1 14.27 -17.41 -36.76
N ASN A 2 13.03 -16.90 -36.83
CA ASN A 2 12.59 -15.75 -36.05
C ASN A 2 12.01 -16.25 -34.71
N GLU A 3 12.56 -15.81 -33.59
CA GLU A 3 11.97 -16.00 -32.27
C GLU A 3 10.60 -15.30 -32.19
N PRO A 4 9.57 -15.94 -31.60
CA PRO A 4 8.30 -15.28 -31.38
C PRO A 4 8.46 -14.23 -30.28
N ARG A 5 8.26 -12.96 -30.65
CA ARG A 5 8.09 -11.84 -29.71
C ARG A 5 7.08 -12.25 -28.65
N ARG A 6 7.49 -12.26 -27.37
CA ARG A 6 6.60 -12.43 -26.22
C ARG A 6 5.38 -11.51 -26.41
N SER A 7 4.22 -12.11 -26.68
CA SER A 7 2.96 -11.37 -26.78
C SER A 7 2.79 -10.59 -25.48
N ARG A 8 2.66 -9.27 -25.58
CA ARG A 8 2.31 -8.40 -24.46
C ARG A 8 0.93 -8.85 -24.00
N ARG A 9 0.85 -9.68 -22.95
CA ARG A 9 -0.42 -10.14 -22.37
C ARG A 9 -1.29 -8.91 -22.17
N GLU A 10 -2.39 -8.84 -22.90
CA GLU A 10 -3.37 -7.78 -22.75
C GLU A 10 -3.81 -7.75 -21.29
N ARG A 11 -3.88 -6.53 -20.73
CA ARG A 11 -4.43 -6.36 -19.39
C ARG A 11 -5.90 -6.79 -19.46
N PRO A 12 -6.37 -7.66 -18.56
CA PRO A 12 -7.78 -8.00 -18.50
C PRO A 12 -8.59 -6.72 -18.34
N VAL A 13 -9.61 -6.55 -19.18
CA VAL A 13 -10.57 -5.45 -19.03
C VAL A 13 -11.40 -5.74 -17.77
N PRO A 14 -11.54 -4.78 -16.84
CA PRO A 14 -12.42 -4.92 -15.70
C PRO A 14 -13.86 -5.23 -16.15
N PRO A 15 -14.59 -6.11 -15.44
CA PRO A 15 -16.02 -6.30 -15.69
C PRO A 15 -16.79 -5.00 -15.41
N PRO A 16 -17.98 -4.81 -16.02
CA PRO A 16 -18.84 -3.67 -15.72
C PRO A 16 -19.12 -3.58 -14.21
N ARG A 17 -19.12 -2.35 -13.68
CA ARG A 17 -19.47 -2.13 -12.28
C ARG A 17 -20.97 -2.22 -12.07
N ASP A 18 -21.36 -2.71 -10.90
CA ASP A 18 -22.76 -2.79 -10.46
C ASP A 18 -23.14 -1.65 -9.49
N GLN A 19 -22.21 -0.73 -9.23
CA GLN A 19 -22.42 0.49 -8.45
C GLN A 19 -21.56 1.64 -9.00
N GLU A 20 -21.97 2.88 -8.70
CA GLU A 20 -21.22 4.07 -9.09
C GLU A 20 -19.81 4.09 -8.46
N ALA A 21 -18.87 4.72 -9.15
CA ALA A 21 -17.52 4.89 -8.63
C ALA A 21 -17.48 6.12 -7.72
N SER A 22 -16.83 5.99 -6.55
CA SER A 22 -16.60 7.10 -5.62
C SER A 22 -15.11 7.48 -5.59
N THR A 23 -14.73 8.47 -4.78
CA THR A 23 -13.31 8.77 -4.50
C THR A 23 -12.57 7.55 -3.93
N PHE A 24 -13.26 6.70 -3.16
CA PHE A 24 -12.69 5.44 -2.65
C PHE A 24 -12.24 4.52 -3.80
N THR A 25 -12.98 4.47 -4.91
CA THR A 25 -12.56 3.71 -6.11
C THR A 25 -11.16 4.14 -6.55
N THR A 26 -10.88 5.45 -6.63
CA THR A 26 -9.56 5.97 -7.04
C THR A 26 -8.46 5.60 -6.04
N ILE A 27 -8.76 5.60 -4.73
CA ILE A 27 -7.81 5.16 -3.70
C ILE A 27 -7.49 3.66 -3.86
N LEU A 28 -8.53 2.83 -4.04
CA LEU A 28 -8.39 1.38 -4.23
C LEU A 28 -7.66 1.04 -5.54
N GLU A 29 -7.88 1.76 -6.63
CA GLU A 29 -7.14 1.58 -7.87
C GLU A 29 -5.65 1.87 -7.72
N ARG A 30 -5.29 2.92 -6.98
CA ARG A 30 -3.89 3.22 -6.64
C ARG A 30 -3.27 2.10 -5.82
N LEU A 31 -4.00 1.55 -4.84
CA LEU A 31 -3.58 0.39 -4.07
C LEU A 31 -3.28 -0.82 -4.96
N LEU A 32 -4.16 -1.13 -5.91
CA LEU A 32 -3.96 -2.22 -6.86
C LEU A 32 -2.74 -1.99 -7.75
N ALA A 33 -2.53 -0.75 -8.20
CA ALA A 33 -1.39 -0.39 -9.03
C ALA A 33 -0.05 -0.56 -8.30
N VAL A 34 -0.02 -0.33 -6.98
CA VAL A 34 1.22 -0.45 -6.19
C VAL A 34 1.47 -1.86 -5.65
N ILE A 35 0.46 -2.71 -5.48
CA ILE A 35 0.64 -4.08 -4.95
C ILE A 35 0.72 -5.11 -6.09
N PRO A 36 1.90 -5.69 -6.36
CA PRO A 36 2.05 -6.62 -7.47
C PRO A 36 1.24 -7.90 -7.26
N GLY A 37 0.53 -8.32 -8.32
CA GLY A 37 -0.29 -9.52 -8.27
C GLY A 37 -1.64 -9.32 -7.57
N SER A 38 -2.00 -8.08 -7.23
CA SER A 38 -3.36 -7.71 -6.85
C SER A 38 -4.34 -7.94 -8.01
N ARG A 39 -5.57 -8.30 -7.66
CA ARG A 39 -6.65 -8.60 -8.61
C ARG A 39 -7.91 -7.81 -8.29
N GLY A 40 -8.15 -7.51 -7.04
CA GLY A 40 -9.17 -6.55 -6.62
C GLY A 40 -8.98 -6.15 -5.17
N ALA A 41 -9.61 -5.03 -4.82
CA ALA A 41 -9.62 -4.44 -3.51
C ALA A 41 -11.04 -3.98 -3.20
N VAL A 42 -11.47 -4.15 -1.96
CA VAL A 42 -12.83 -3.83 -1.52
C VAL A 42 -12.74 -3.12 -0.18
N LEU A 43 -13.43 -1.99 -0.06
CA LEU A 43 -13.72 -1.31 1.19
C LEU A 43 -15.08 -1.82 1.69
N VAL A 44 -15.11 -2.32 2.92
CA VAL A 44 -16.32 -2.82 3.58
C VAL A 44 -16.54 -2.12 4.90
N ASP A 45 -17.79 -1.99 5.30
CA ASP A 45 -18.16 -1.46 6.61
C ASP A 45 -18.13 -2.55 7.71
N SER A 46 -18.61 -2.19 8.91
CA SER A 46 -18.65 -3.09 10.06
C SER A 46 -19.55 -4.31 9.86
N ASP A 47 -20.58 -4.19 9.02
CA ASP A 47 -21.58 -5.23 8.77
C ASP A 47 -21.20 -6.12 7.58
N GLY A 48 -20.10 -5.78 6.89
CA GLY A 48 -19.61 -6.48 5.72
C GLY A 48 -20.27 -6.02 4.42
N GLU A 49 -21.02 -4.92 4.44
CA GLU A 49 -21.54 -4.30 3.23
C GLU A 49 -20.40 -3.63 2.47
N THR A 50 -20.44 -3.75 1.15
CA THR A 50 -19.42 -3.15 0.29
C THR A 50 -19.69 -1.68 0.09
N VAL A 51 -18.80 -0.84 0.60
CA VAL A 51 -18.80 0.61 0.40
C VAL A 51 -18.31 0.93 -1.00
N ASP A 52 -17.13 0.39 -1.37
CA ASP A 52 -16.58 0.53 -2.71
C ASP A 52 -15.62 -0.61 -3.07
N TYR A 53 -15.33 -0.78 -4.35
CA TYR A 53 -14.38 -1.78 -4.83
C TYR A 53 -13.64 -1.32 -6.09
N ALA A 54 -12.52 -1.97 -6.38
CA ALA A 54 -11.79 -1.84 -7.63
C ALA A 54 -11.18 -3.19 -8.03
N GLY A 55 -10.94 -3.41 -9.32
CA GLY A 55 -10.20 -4.59 -9.78
C GLY A 55 -10.69 -5.21 -11.08
N ILE A 56 -10.15 -6.38 -11.39
CA ILE A 56 -10.41 -7.17 -12.60
C ILE A 56 -11.25 -8.42 -12.32
N LEU A 57 -11.74 -8.58 -11.09
CA LEU A 57 -12.61 -9.69 -10.71
C LEU A 57 -14.06 -9.25 -10.81
N GLU A 58 -14.95 -10.22 -10.98
CA GLU A 58 -16.40 -9.97 -10.99
C GLU A 58 -16.83 -9.25 -9.70
N PRO A 59 -17.71 -8.23 -9.78
CA PRO A 59 -18.17 -7.49 -8.60
C PRO A 59 -18.74 -8.41 -7.52
N PHE A 60 -19.55 -9.38 -7.92
CA PHE A 60 -20.12 -10.37 -7.00
C PHE A 60 -19.04 -11.15 -6.22
N ASP A 61 -18.02 -11.64 -6.91
CA ASP A 61 -16.88 -12.35 -6.31
C ASP A 61 -16.14 -11.46 -5.28
N LEU A 62 -15.97 -10.18 -5.59
CA LEU A 62 -15.31 -9.22 -4.71
C LEU A 62 -16.12 -8.97 -3.45
N LYS A 63 -17.41 -8.67 -3.60
CA LYS A 63 -18.33 -8.41 -2.49
C LYS A 63 -18.43 -9.61 -1.54
N ILE A 64 -18.58 -10.82 -2.09
CA ILE A 64 -18.61 -12.05 -1.30
C ILE A 64 -17.30 -12.28 -0.55
N ALA A 65 -16.15 -12.11 -1.22
CA ALA A 65 -14.86 -12.27 -0.56
C ALA A 65 -14.69 -11.26 0.59
N ALA A 66 -15.12 -10.02 0.38
CA ALA A 66 -14.97 -8.97 1.37
C ALA A 66 -15.88 -9.18 2.59
N ALA A 67 -17.17 -9.47 2.39
CA ALA A 67 -18.10 -9.79 3.46
C ALA A 67 -17.63 -11.00 4.29
N HIS A 68 -17.17 -12.07 3.62
CA HIS A 68 -16.64 -13.24 4.32
C HIS A 68 -15.42 -12.88 5.20
N TRP A 69 -14.46 -12.15 4.65
CA TRP A 69 -13.25 -11.80 5.39
C TRP A 69 -13.50 -10.78 6.51
N GLN A 70 -14.52 -9.94 6.37
CA GLN A 70 -14.96 -9.03 7.42
C GLN A 70 -15.46 -9.78 8.64
N ILE A 71 -16.27 -10.82 8.45
CA ILE A 71 -16.72 -11.71 9.53
C ILE A 71 -15.50 -12.34 10.22
N VAL A 72 -14.57 -12.92 9.44
CA VAL A 72 -13.39 -13.60 10.00
C VAL A 72 -12.53 -12.65 10.83
N ILE A 73 -12.24 -11.43 10.36
CA ILE A 73 -11.39 -10.49 11.12
C ILE A 73 -12.11 -9.91 12.33
N ALA A 74 -13.44 -9.77 12.28
CA ALA A 74 -14.25 -9.40 13.43
C ALA A 74 -14.23 -10.51 14.50
N GLU A 75 -14.41 -11.77 14.11
CA GLU A 75 -14.33 -12.92 15.02
C GLU A 75 -12.94 -13.04 15.67
N LEU A 76 -11.86 -12.82 14.92
CA LEU A 76 -10.51 -12.85 15.49
C LEU A 76 -10.29 -11.77 16.56
N ARG A 77 -10.99 -10.64 16.49
CA ARG A 77 -10.87 -9.58 17.50
C ARG A 77 -11.42 -10.01 18.85
N GLU A 78 -12.46 -10.84 18.85
CA GLU A 78 -13.10 -11.32 20.08
C GLU A 78 -12.27 -12.42 20.77
N LEU A 79 -11.20 -12.89 20.13
CA LEU A 79 -10.28 -13.87 20.69
C LEU A 79 -9.12 -13.17 21.42
N GLU A 80 -9.05 -13.34 22.75
CA GLU A 80 -8.05 -12.72 23.62
C GLU A 80 -6.59 -12.89 23.15
N HIS A 81 -6.28 -14.02 22.51
CA HIS A 81 -4.93 -14.37 22.06
C HIS A 81 -4.45 -13.55 20.85
N PHE A 82 -5.36 -12.96 20.09
CA PHE A 82 -5.04 -12.19 18.90
C PHE A 82 -5.00 -10.68 19.14
N GLY A 83 -5.48 -10.22 20.30
CA GLY A 83 -5.45 -8.82 20.71
C GLY A 83 -5.91 -7.86 19.61
N ASP A 84 -5.21 -6.74 19.47
CA ASP A 84 -5.50 -5.73 18.45
C ASP A 84 -4.94 -6.05 17.05
N SER A 85 -5.15 -7.30 16.60
CA SER A 85 -4.75 -7.75 15.27
C SER A 85 -5.31 -6.87 14.16
N ARG A 86 -4.47 -5.98 13.62
CA ARG A 86 -4.85 -5.03 12.57
C ARG A 86 -4.96 -5.66 11.19
N GLN A 87 -4.27 -6.77 10.95
CA GLN A 87 -4.19 -7.38 9.62
C GLN A 87 -4.08 -8.90 9.70
N ILE A 88 -4.74 -9.57 8.76
CA ILE A 88 -4.56 -10.99 8.45
C ILE A 88 -4.08 -11.12 7.00
N THR A 89 -3.07 -11.93 6.78
CA THR A 89 -2.60 -12.30 5.44
C THR A 89 -2.78 -13.79 5.22
N VAL A 90 -3.58 -14.16 4.23
CA VAL A 90 -3.92 -15.56 3.93
C VAL A 90 -3.38 -15.95 2.56
N ARG A 91 -2.71 -17.10 2.49
CA ARG A 91 -2.33 -17.72 1.23
C ARG A 91 -3.09 -19.02 1.06
N ALA A 92 -4.08 -19.01 0.19
CA ALA A 92 -4.77 -20.21 -0.25
C ALA A 92 -4.10 -20.78 -1.51
N ARG A 93 -4.61 -21.92 -1.98
CA ARG A 93 -4.08 -22.62 -3.17
C ARG A 93 -4.16 -21.77 -4.44
N SER A 94 -5.28 -21.06 -4.64
CA SER A 94 -5.57 -20.32 -5.88
C SER A 94 -5.48 -18.81 -5.73
N ARG A 95 -5.78 -18.27 -4.55
CA ARG A 95 -5.80 -16.83 -4.25
C ARG A 95 -5.04 -16.54 -2.96
N GLY A 96 -4.55 -15.30 -2.85
CA GLY A 96 -4.08 -14.73 -1.59
C GLY A 96 -5.03 -13.63 -1.15
N TYR A 97 -5.08 -13.37 0.16
CA TYR A 97 -5.88 -12.31 0.73
C TYR A 97 -5.06 -11.49 1.72
N ILE A 98 -5.28 -10.19 1.74
CA ILE A 98 -4.88 -9.32 2.85
C ILE A 98 -6.17 -8.66 3.33
N VAL A 99 -6.43 -8.78 4.61
CA VAL A 99 -7.59 -8.22 5.29
C VAL A 99 -7.05 -7.28 6.35
N ARG A 100 -7.35 -5.99 6.24
CA ARG A 100 -6.84 -4.99 7.18
C ARG A 100 -7.99 -4.19 7.76
N ARG A 101 -7.99 -4.06 9.08
CA ARG A 101 -8.95 -3.25 9.82
C ARG A 101 -8.66 -1.77 9.61
N LEU A 102 -9.73 -1.01 9.49
CA LEU A 102 -9.78 0.45 9.46
C LEU A 102 -10.56 0.94 10.70
N PRO A 103 -10.57 2.25 10.98
CA PRO A 103 -11.40 2.83 12.04
C PRO A 103 -12.88 2.47 11.91
N GLU A 104 -13.63 2.61 13.01
CA GLU A 104 -15.09 2.41 13.07
C GLU A 104 -15.58 1.01 12.65
N GLY A 105 -14.69 0.02 12.64
CA GLY A 105 -15.03 -1.35 12.25
C GLY A 105 -14.99 -1.60 10.75
N TYR A 106 -14.63 -0.61 9.94
CA TYR A 106 -14.42 -0.80 8.51
C TYR A 106 -13.23 -1.72 8.23
N GLY A 107 -13.18 -2.24 7.01
CA GLY A 107 -12.10 -3.10 6.55
C GLY A 107 -11.74 -2.85 5.09
N VAL A 108 -10.47 -3.08 4.74
CA VAL A 108 -10.04 -3.22 3.35
C VAL A 108 -9.60 -4.65 3.09
N VAL A 109 -10.16 -5.25 2.03
CA VAL A 109 -9.87 -6.61 1.60
C VAL A 109 -9.22 -6.58 0.24
N LEU A 110 -7.98 -7.08 0.14
CA LEU A 110 -7.29 -7.29 -1.12
C LEU A 110 -7.36 -8.74 -1.52
N VAL A 111 -7.79 -8.98 -2.75
CA VAL A 111 -7.69 -10.27 -3.42
C VAL A 111 -6.46 -10.26 -4.32
N LEU A 112 -5.58 -11.24 -4.12
CA LEU A 112 -4.27 -11.34 -4.73
C LEU A 112 -4.12 -12.69 -5.45
N HIS A 113 -3.15 -12.76 -6.35
CA HIS A 113 -2.62 -14.05 -6.80
C HIS A 113 -2.00 -14.82 -5.61
N ALA A 114 -2.12 -16.15 -5.56
CA ALA A 114 -1.65 -16.96 -4.42
C ALA A 114 -0.17 -16.72 -4.01
N ARG A 115 0.69 -16.37 -4.98
CA ARG A 115 2.12 -16.10 -4.74
C ARG A 115 2.42 -14.66 -4.29
N ALA A 116 1.41 -13.80 -4.21
CA ALA A 116 1.58 -12.37 -3.91
C ALA A 116 1.20 -11.96 -2.48
N ALA A 117 0.50 -12.83 -1.73
CA ALA A 117 -0.02 -12.51 -0.38
C ALA A 117 1.03 -11.91 0.57
N PHE A 118 2.23 -12.48 0.61
CA PHE A 118 3.31 -12.05 1.51
C PHE A 118 4.32 -11.10 0.84
N ALA A 119 4.00 -10.60 -0.35
CA ALA A 119 4.86 -9.68 -1.10
C ALA A 119 4.30 -8.25 -1.14
N ALA A 120 3.18 -7.98 -0.45
CA ALA A 120 2.65 -6.64 -0.28
C ALA A 120 3.60 -5.78 0.56
N SER A 121 3.62 -4.48 0.27
CA SER A 121 4.35 -3.51 1.08
C SER A 121 3.45 -3.03 2.19
N GLU A 122 3.89 -3.17 3.44
CA GLU A 122 3.17 -2.62 4.59
C GLU A 122 3.13 -1.10 4.51
N ARG A 123 4.20 -0.44 4.06
CA ARG A 123 4.23 1.02 3.90
C ARG A 123 3.21 1.51 2.86
N ALA A 124 3.06 0.78 1.75
CA ALA A 124 2.04 1.10 0.76
C ALA A 124 0.61 0.85 1.30
N MET A 125 0.42 -0.17 2.15
CA MET A 125 -0.86 -0.38 2.83
C MET A 125 -1.15 0.73 3.84
N ASP A 126 -0.13 1.19 4.59
CA ASP A 126 -0.25 2.29 5.56
C ASP A 126 -0.58 3.62 4.86
N GLU A 127 0.07 3.90 3.73
CA GLU A 127 -0.20 5.07 2.87
C GLU A 127 -1.66 5.07 2.37
N ILE A 128 -2.14 3.92 1.88
CA ILE A 128 -3.51 3.81 1.38
C ILE A 128 -4.54 3.89 2.51
N GLU A 129 -4.27 3.26 3.65
CA GLU A 129 -5.12 3.41 4.84
C GLU A 129 -5.20 4.87 5.29
N ALA A 130 -4.08 5.58 5.25
CA ALA A 130 -4.00 7.01 5.53
C ALA A 130 -4.91 7.84 4.60
N ASP A 131 -4.93 7.53 3.30
CA ASP A 131 -5.81 8.16 2.31
C ASP A 131 -7.29 7.82 2.54
N LEU A 132 -7.59 6.55 2.86
CA LEU A 132 -8.96 6.11 3.19
C LEU A 132 -9.51 6.82 4.42
N CYS A 133 -8.70 6.97 5.47
CA CYS A 133 -9.12 7.70 6.67
C CYS A 133 -9.42 9.17 6.37
N VAL A 134 -8.61 9.83 5.52
CA VAL A 134 -8.86 11.23 5.14
C VAL A 134 -10.17 11.36 4.36
N GLU A 135 -10.40 10.48 3.39
CA GLU A 135 -11.64 10.51 2.58
C GLU A 135 -12.89 10.22 3.44
N ALA A 136 -12.80 9.28 4.38
CA ALA A 136 -13.90 8.91 5.25
C ALA A 136 -14.07 9.86 6.46
N GLY A 137 -13.15 10.79 6.68
CA GLY A 137 -13.16 11.68 7.85
C GLY A 137 -12.82 10.98 9.18
N TRP A 138 -12.15 9.82 9.14
CA TRP A 138 -11.75 9.07 10.33
C TRP A 138 -10.45 9.58 10.93
N ASP A 139 -10.38 9.53 12.26
CA ASP A 139 -9.12 9.71 12.97
C ASP A 139 -8.16 8.55 12.67
N ARG A 140 -6.91 8.90 12.35
CA ARG A 140 -5.88 7.88 12.09
C ARG A 140 -5.49 7.17 13.39
N PRO A 141 -5.23 5.84 13.34
CA PRO A 141 -4.72 5.12 14.50
C PRO A 141 -3.39 5.72 15.00
N ALA A 142 -3.27 5.92 16.31
CA ALA A 142 -2.04 6.39 16.93
C ALA A 142 -0.88 5.41 16.67
N GLY A 143 0.30 5.92 16.30
CA GLY A 143 1.50 5.12 16.08
C GLY A 143 1.68 4.52 14.68
N SER A 144 0.81 4.82 13.70
CA SER A 144 1.10 4.53 12.29
C SER A 144 2.28 5.40 11.83
N ALA A 145 3.47 4.81 11.65
CA ALA A 145 4.60 5.51 11.06
C ALA A 145 4.17 6.04 9.68
N LYS A 146 4.24 7.37 9.48
CA LYS A 146 3.82 7.99 8.23
C LYS A 146 4.92 7.77 7.20
N TRP A 147 4.75 6.74 6.37
CA TRP A 147 5.62 6.50 5.25
C TRP A 147 5.03 7.11 3.99
N PHE A 148 5.76 8.00 3.36
CA PHE A 148 5.37 8.66 2.12
C PHE A 148 6.22 8.11 0.99
N ARG A 149 5.57 7.62 -0.07
CA ARG A 149 6.29 7.16 -1.25
C ARG A 149 7.04 8.33 -1.88
N VAL A 150 8.31 8.10 -2.22
CA VAL A 150 9.17 9.11 -2.84
C VAL A 150 9.90 8.54 -4.05
N ASP A 151 10.21 9.40 -5.01
CA ASP A 151 11.09 9.07 -6.11
C ASP A 151 12.53 9.37 -5.70
N VAL A 152 13.41 8.38 -5.83
CA VAL A 152 14.82 8.48 -5.45
C VAL A 152 15.69 7.96 -6.60
N GLU A 153 16.64 8.79 -7.02
CA GLU A 153 17.73 8.41 -7.92
C GLU A 153 18.88 7.82 -7.12
N THR A 154 19.41 6.69 -7.57
CA THR A 154 20.63 6.08 -7.06
C THR A 154 21.69 6.08 -8.16
N LEU A 155 22.97 6.22 -7.78
CA LEU A 155 24.07 6.19 -8.73
C LEU A 155 24.72 4.79 -8.83
N PRO A 156 25.25 4.41 -10.00
CA PRO A 156 26.17 3.28 -10.12
C PRO A 156 27.46 3.51 -9.31
N PRO A 157 28.17 2.45 -8.86
CA PRO A 157 27.86 1.03 -9.05
C PRO A 157 26.92 0.47 -7.98
N GLU A 158 26.73 1.18 -6.87
CA GLU A 158 26.08 0.63 -5.68
C GLU A 158 24.56 0.53 -5.81
N HIS A 159 23.89 1.33 -6.68
CA HIS A 159 22.44 1.33 -6.99
C HIS A 159 21.47 1.30 -5.78
N VAL A 160 22.01 1.38 -4.57
CA VAL A 160 21.34 1.17 -3.28
C VAL A 160 21.44 2.44 -2.45
N ARG A 161 22.56 3.17 -2.55
CA ARG A 161 22.74 4.44 -1.85
C ARG A 161 21.94 5.55 -2.55
N PRO A 162 21.08 6.29 -1.83
CA PRO A 162 20.29 7.37 -2.43
C PRO A 162 21.21 8.55 -2.78
N HIS A 163 20.97 9.18 -3.92
CA HIS A 163 21.74 10.32 -4.41
C HIS A 163 20.88 11.58 -4.54
N ARG A 164 19.71 11.46 -5.16
CA ARG A 164 18.74 12.55 -5.29
C ARG A 164 17.35 12.05 -4.97
N MET A 165 16.51 12.92 -4.41
CA MET A 165 15.11 12.64 -4.13
C MET A 165 14.26 13.73 -4.75
N ARG A 166 13.07 13.36 -5.22
CA ARG A 166 12.09 14.33 -5.68
C ARG A 166 11.32 14.91 -4.49
N ALA A 167 11.36 16.23 -4.38
CA ALA A 167 10.89 17.01 -3.24
C ALA A 167 10.35 18.36 -3.74
N ALA A 168 9.12 18.75 -3.37
CA ALA A 168 8.47 19.96 -3.88
C ALA A 168 8.51 20.05 -5.42
N GLY A 169 8.23 18.92 -6.09
CA GLY A 169 8.25 18.80 -7.55
C GLY A 169 9.64 18.82 -8.21
N THR A 170 10.71 19.12 -7.49
CA THR A 170 12.08 19.23 -8.01
C THR A 170 13.01 18.13 -7.46
N TRP A 171 14.07 17.80 -8.20
CA TRP A 171 15.06 16.84 -7.74
C TRP A 171 16.13 17.51 -6.88
N GLN A 172 16.19 17.16 -5.60
CA GLN A 172 17.14 17.68 -4.63
C GLN A 172 18.24 16.67 -4.32
N THR A 173 19.47 17.15 -4.14
CA THR A 173 20.60 16.32 -3.73
C THR A 173 20.45 15.87 -2.28
N ILE A 174 20.89 14.65 -2.01
CA ILE A 174 20.82 14.02 -0.70
C ILE A 174 22.23 13.86 -0.13
N GLU A 175 22.43 14.32 1.10
CA GLU A 175 23.56 13.93 1.95
C GLU A 175 23.13 12.75 2.82
N VAL A 176 23.86 11.63 2.74
CA VAL A 176 23.57 10.45 3.58
C VAL A 176 24.33 10.58 4.90
N LEU A 177 23.59 10.77 6.00
CA LEU A 177 24.13 10.93 7.36
C LEU A 177 24.44 9.59 8.04
N GLY A 178 23.70 8.54 7.69
CA GLY A 178 23.89 7.22 8.26
C GLY A 178 23.00 6.14 7.65
N THR A 179 23.21 4.90 8.05
CA THR A 179 22.38 3.75 7.66
C THR A 179 21.56 3.25 8.85
N MET A 180 20.32 2.83 8.58
CA MET A 180 19.43 2.29 9.61
C MET A 180 19.64 0.77 9.76
N VAL A 181 19.49 0.28 10.99
CA VAL A 181 19.52 -1.15 11.35
C VAL A 181 18.14 -1.61 11.82
N GLY A 182 17.91 -2.93 11.87
CA GLY A 182 16.64 -3.51 12.35
C GLY A 182 15.50 -3.53 11.32
N LEU A 183 15.78 -3.22 10.06
CA LEU A 183 14.80 -3.31 8.97
C LEU A 183 14.57 -4.76 8.50
N ARG A 184 13.48 -4.97 7.76
CA ARG A 184 13.13 -6.31 7.24
C ARG A 184 14.20 -6.81 6.26
N PRO A 185 14.31 -8.15 6.06
CA PRO A 185 15.24 -8.70 5.08
C PRO A 185 15.07 -8.05 3.70
N ARG A 186 16.19 -7.63 3.10
CA ARG A 186 16.27 -6.93 1.79
C ARG A 186 15.75 -5.49 1.78
N GLU A 187 15.38 -4.92 2.92
CA GLU A 187 15.21 -3.47 3.05
C GLU A 187 16.55 -2.80 3.33
N LYS A 188 16.67 -1.53 2.93
CA LYS A 188 17.83 -0.68 3.20
C LYS A 188 17.34 0.68 3.67
N GLY A 189 17.82 1.15 4.81
CA GLY A 189 17.42 2.41 5.39
C GLY A 189 18.59 3.37 5.49
N PHE A 190 18.31 4.65 5.31
CA PHE A 190 19.27 5.73 5.34
C PHE A 190 18.68 6.91 6.11
N ARG A 191 19.46 7.47 7.05
CA ARG A 191 19.20 8.82 7.54
C ARG A 191 19.83 9.78 6.56
N VAL A 192 19.06 10.76 6.09
CA VAL A 192 19.50 11.68 5.05
C VAL A 192 19.17 13.12 5.36
N ARG A 193 19.90 14.04 4.73
CA ARG A 193 19.66 15.48 4.73
C ARG A 193 19.50 15.98 3.30
N LEU A 194 18.45 16.76 3.04
CA LEU A 194 18.26 17.44 1.76
C LEU A 194 19.09 18.73 1.69
N ALA A 195 19.31 19.24 0.48
CA ALA A 195 20.02 20.51 0.27
C ALA A 195 19.41 21.69 1.06
N GLY A 196 18.09 21.66 1.33
CA GLY A 196 17.40 22.64 2.17
C GLY A 196 17.58 22.47 3.68
N GLY A 197 18.38 21.49 4.13
CA GLY A 197 18.65 21.23 5.55
C GLY A 197 17.67 20.30 6.25
N ALA A 198 16.53 19.97 5.63
CA ALA A 198 15.57 19.01 6.17
C ALA A 198 16.18 17.61 6.30
N GLU A 199 15.98 16.95 7.45
CA GLU A 199 16.48 15.61 7.72
C GLU A 199 15.35 14.61 7.83
N MET A 200 15.51 13.44 7.19
CA MET A 200 14.48 12.41 7.17
C MET A 200 15.09 11.01 7.03
N SER A 201 14.27 9.99 7.21
CA SER A 201 14.63 8.59 7.05
C SER A 201 14.08 8.08 5.73
N LEU A 202 14.97 7.58 4.86
CA LEU A 202 14.60 6.91 3.62
C LEU A 202 14.72 5.41 3.76
N VAL A 203 13.67 4.68 3.40
CA VAL A 203 13.70 3.22 3.32
C VAL A 203 13.43 2.75 1.90
N ARG A 204 14.35 1.94 1.39
CA ARG A 204 14.21 1.18 0.15
C ARG A 204 13.71 -0.22 0.45
N GLU A 205 12.58 -0.60 -0.14
CA GLU A 205 12.04 -1.95 -0.06
C GLU A 205 12.61 -2.90 -1.14
N CYS A 206 12.31 -4.20 -1.01
CA CYS A 206 12.75 -5.29 -1.87
C CYS A 206 12.34 -5.21 -3.36
N ARG A 207 11.54 -4.20 -3.76
CA ARG A 207 11.18 -3.90 -5.15
C ARG A 207 11.61 -2.51 -5.62
N ASN A 208 12.67 -1.96 -5.01
CA ASN A 208 13.24 -0.65 -5.36
C ASN A 208 12.27 0.52 -5.17
N ARG A 209 11.25 0.34 -4.33
CA ARG A 209 10.37 1.43 -3.89
C ARG A 209 11.01 2.13 -2.70
N TRP A 210 10.88 3.46 -2.68
CA TRP A 210 11.43 4.29 -1.64
C TRP A 210 10.33 4.99 -0.87
N PHE A 211 10.52 5.10 0.44
CA PHE A 211 9.61 5.76 1.36
C PHE A 211 10.39 6.69 2.27
N ALA A 212 9.83 7.86 2.56
CA ALA A 212 10.29 8.80 3.58
C ALA A 212 9.37 8.77 4.80
N ASP A 213 9.89 9.02 6.00
CA ASP A 213 9.10 9.17 7.23
C ASP A 213 8.43 10.54 7.40
N GLU A 214 8.73 11.47 6.49
CA GLU A 214 8.20 12.83 6.45
C GLU A 214 7.66 13.17 5.05
N HIS A 215 6.65 14.05 5.01
CA HIS A 215 6.09 14.52 3.73
C HIS A 215 7.10 15.46 3.07
N VAL A 216 7.43 15.19 1.81
CA VAL A 216 8.48 15.90 1.07
C VAL A 216 7.94 17.14 0.32
N ASP A 217 6.68 17.46 0.57
CA ASP A 217 6.05 18.71 0.16
C ASP A 217 5.67 19.45 1.44
N PRO A 218 6.17 20.66 1.67
CA PRO A 218 5.55 21.52 2.66
C PRO A 218 4.17 21.88 2.11
N VAL A 219 3.11 21.38 2.75
CA VAL A 219 1.91 22.21 2.87
C VAL A 219 2.43 23.51 3.45
N ALA A 220 2.35 24.58 2.67
CA ALA A 220 2.62 25.91 3.15
C ALA A 220 1.82 26.07 4.45
N SER A 221 2.52 26.18 5.58
CA SER A 221 1.94 26.59 6.84
C SER A 221 1.32 27.98 6.59
N ARG A 222 0.04 28.02 6.28
CA ARG A 222 -0.79 29.21 6.31
C ARG A 222 -1.67 29.08 7.54
N GLY A 223 -1.42 29.96 8.50
CA GLY A 223 -2.10 30.05 9.79
C GLY A 223 -1.11 30.33 10.88
#